data_AF-A0A7K0LP76-F1
#
_entry.id   AF-A0A7K0LP76-F1
#
_cell.length_a   1.000
_cell.length_b   1.000
_cell.length_c   1.000
_cell.angle_alpha   90.00
_cell.angle_beta   90.00
_cell.angle_gamma   90.00
#
_symmetry.space_group_name_H-M   'P 1'
#
loop_
_entity.id
_entity.type
_entity.pdbx_description
1 polymer ?
#
loop_
_entity_poly.entity_id
_entity_poly.type
_entity_poly.pdbx_seq_one_letter_code
_entity_poly.pdbx_strand_id
1 'polypeptide(L)'
;MEIDSPSGDGFTVTVATLSDEPAPSAPGDLLLGLAPAVALATLVVNDVWLKGRGPGWVTGKLSDFAGLFLLPIVLVSLVEVARRIRGPRWQATSRLIAATCWVVAIGFALVKTLPLVASTYALGIGILRWPVLALSALASGQAPVGPTPIEVIVDPTDIVALVVVPFAYLSMKRRRQPLIEVP
;
A
#
# COMPACT_ATOMS: atom_id res chain seq x y z
N MET A 1 -34.75 -66.21 -17.72
CA MET A 1 -35.25 -65.00 -18.40
C MET A 1 -35.08 -63.89 -17.40
N GLU A 2 -33.88 -63.33 -17.39
CA GLU A 2 -33.40 -62.37 -16.39
C GLU A 2 -33.32 -61.02 -17.12
N ILE A 3 -34.15 -60.08 -16.68
CA ILE A 3 -34.27 -58.75 -17.28
C ILE A 3 -33.21 -57.89 -16.61
N ASP A 4 -32.12 -57.65 -17.33
CA ASP A 4 -31.04 -56.74 -16.97
C ASP A 4 -31.58 -55.30 -16.96
N SER A 5 -31.58 -54.66 -15.80
CA SER A 5 -31.90 -53.25 -15.63
C SER A 5 -30.62 -52.43 -15.79
N PRO A 6 -30.60 -51.37 -16.63
CA PRO A 6 -29.40 -50.58 -16.83
C PRO A 6 -29.05 -49.83 -15.54
N SER A 7 -27.85 -50.13 -15.03
CA SER A 7 -27.14 -49.40 -14.01
C SER A 7 -27.16 -47.91 -14.31
N GLY A 8 -27.74 -47.12 -13.41
CA GLY A 8 -27.67 -45.67 -13.45
C GLY A 8 -26.22 -45.23 -13.27
N ASP A 9 -25.59 -44.83 -14.37
CA ASP A 9 -24.34 -44.09 -14.34
C ASP A 9 -24.58 -42.76 -13.62
N GLY A 10 -24.32 -42.78 -12.32
CA GLY A 10 -24.20 -41.59 -11.51
C GLY A 10 -23.09 -40.73 -12.10
N PHE A 11 -23.49 -39.66 -12.79
CA PHE A 11 -22.60 -38.57 -13.17
C PHE A 11 -22.02 -37.96 -11.89
N THR A 12 -20.89 -38.50 -11.46
CA THR A 12 -20.14 -38.00 -10.33
C THR A 12 -19.49 -36.73 -10.82
N VAL A 13 -20.13 -35.59 -10.54
CA VAL A 13 -19.50 -34.28 -10.69
C VAL A 13 -18.36 -34.24 -9.70
N THR A 14 -17.18 -34.67 -10.13
CA THR A 14 -15.92 -34.35 -9.45
C THR A 14 -15.78 -32.84 -9.58
N VAL A 15 -16.37 -32.12 -8.63
CA VAL A 15 -15.98 -30.74 -8.36
C VAL A 15 -14.51 -30.88 -7.99
N ALA A 16 -13.63 -30.66 -8.97
CA ALA A 16 -12.24 -30.39 -8.71
C ALA A 16 -12.26 -29.18 -7.78
N THR A 17 -12.19 -29.44 -6.48
CA THR A 17 -11.64 -28.50 -5.52
C THR A 17 -10.30 -28.14 -6.12
N LEU A 18 -10.26 -27.01 -6.85
CA LEU A 18 -9.04 -26.32 -7.18
C LEU A 18 -8.29 -26.33 -5.87
N SER A 19 -7.26 -27.17 -5.80
CA SER A 19 -6.38 -27.26 -4.65
C SER A 19 -6.02 -25.82 -4.35
N ASP A 20 -6.45 -25.35 -3.18
CA ASP A 20 -6.18 -24.04 -2.60
C ASP A 20 -4.69 -23.99 -2.23
N GLU A 21 -3.83 -24.41 -3.18
CA GLU A 21 -2.39 -24.28 -3.15
C GLU A 21 -2.16 -22.79 -3.04
N PRO A 22 -1.68 -22.31 -1.87
CA PRO A 22 -1.45 -20.89 -1.68
C PRO A 22 -0.51 -20.45 -2.79
N ALA A 23 -0.98 -19.49 -3.60
CA ALA A 23 -0.19 -18.98 -4.71
C ALA A 23 1.24 -18.68 -4.22
N PRO A 24 2.28 -19.15 -4.93
CA PRO A 24 3.65 -19.08 -4.46
C PRO A 24 3.99 -17.64 -4.10
N SER A 25 4.42 -17.42 -2.85
CA SER A 25 4.74 -16.08 -2.37
C SER A 25 5.94 -15.53 -3.13
N ALA A 26 5.84 -14.29 -3.60
CA ALA A 26 6.89 -13.61 -4.34
C ALA A 26 7.31 -12.31 -3.64
N PRO A 27 8.58 -11.87 -3.77
CA PRO A 27 9.02 -10.60 -3.21
C PRO A 27 8.14 -9.45 -3.70
N GLY A 28 7.54 -8.70 -2.77
CA GLY A 28 6.67 -7.58 -3.11
C GLY A 28 5.23 -7.93 -3.51
N ASP A 29 4.84 -9.20 -3.45
CA ASP A 29 3.45 -9.65 -3.74
C ASP A 29 2.39 -9.00 -2.84
N LEU A 30 2.77 -8.42 -1.70
CA LEU A 30 1.86 -7.68 -0.81
C LEU A 30 1.18 -6.53 -1.55
N LEU A 31 1.87 -5.87 -2.49
CA LEU A 31 1.32 -4.76 -3.28
C LEU A 31 0.29 -5.21 -4.32
N LEU A 32 0.35 -6.47 -4.75
CA LEU A 32 -0.56 -7.02 -5.77
C LEU A 32 -1.91 -7.43 -5.17
N GLY A 33 -2.09 -7.31 -3.86
CA GLY A 33 -3.35 -7.58 -3.20
C GLY A 33 -4.42 -6.54 -3.54
N LEU A 34 -5.69 -6.98 -3.53
CA LEU A 34 -6.84 -6.12 -3.74
C LEU A 34 -6.86 -4.90 -2.80
N ALA A 35 -6.51 -5.09 -1.51
CA ALA A 35 -6.54 -4.01 -0.53
C ALA A 35 -5.56 -2.85 -0.87
N PRO A 36 -4.25 -3.09 -1.10
CA PRO A 36 -3.35 -2.03 -1.57
C PRO A 36 -3.75 -1.44 -2.93
N ALA A 37 -4.32 -2.25 -3.85
CA ALA A 37 -4.84 -1.73 -5.11
C ALA A 37 -6.00 -0.74 -4.89
N VAL A 38 -6.95 -1.06 -4.00
CA VAL A 38 -8.06 -0.17 -3.63
C VAL A 38 -7.54 1.09 -2.94
N ALA A 39 -6.55 0.98 -2.04
CA ALA A 39 -5.93 2.14 -1.40
C ALA A 39 -5.23 3.05 -2.43
N LEU A 40 -4.48 2.47 -3.37
CA LEU A 40 -3.83 3.21 -4.46
C LEU A 40 -4.87 3.88 -5.38
N ALA A 41 -5.90 3.15 -5.78
CA ALA A 41 -6.99 3.71 -6.58
C ALA A 41 -7.69 4.86 -5.85
N THR A 42 -7.91 4.70 -4.54
CA THR A 42 -8.47 5.76 -3.69
C THR A 42 -7.58 7.00 -3.72
N LEU A 43 -6.26 6.86 -3.53
CA LEU A 43 -5.32 7.97 -3.62
C LEU A 43 -5.36 8.65 -4.99
N VAL A 44 -5.24 7.89 -6.07
CA VAL A 44 -5.19 8.43 -7.43
C VAL A 44 -6.49 9.16 -7.78
N VAL A 45 -7.64 8.53 -7.54
CA VAL A 45 -8.95 9.13 -7.85
C VAL A 45 -9.19 10.35 -6.97
N ASN A 46 -8.87 10.27 -5.68
CA ASN A 46 -9.03 11.39 -4.76
C ASN A 46 -8.15 12.59 -5.12
N ASP A 47 -6.87 12.33 -5.37
CA ASP A 47 -5.89 13.40 -5.53
C ASP A 47 -5.92 14.02 -6.92
N VAL A 48 -6.20 13.24 -7.96
CA VAL A 48 -6.25 13.76 -9.34
C VAL A 48 -7.61 14.35 -9.67
N TRP A 49 -8.71 13.73 -9.21
CA TRP A 49 -10.04 14.03 -9.73
C TRP A 49 -10.92 14.80 -8.75
N LEU A 50 -10.94 14.40 -7.47
CA LEU A 50 -11.79 15.02 -6.44
C LEU A 50 -11.22 16.36 -5.97
N LYS A 51 -9.91 16.43 -5.68
CA LYS A 51 -9.27 17.70 -5.29
C LYS A 51 -9.33 18.75 -6.40
N GLY A 52 -9.36 18.33 -7.67
CA GLY A 52 -9.54 19.23 -8.83
C GLY A 52 -10.96 19.79 -8.99
N ARG A 53 -11.98 19.20 -8.35
CA ARG A 53 -13.39 19.66 -8.41
C ARG A 53 -13.84 20.45 -7.18
N GLY A 54 -13.05 20.46 -6.12
CA GLY A 54 -13.38 21.13 -4.86
C GLY A 54 -12.60 20.50 -3.71
N PRO A 55 -11.45 21.07 -3.30
CA PRO A 55 -10.73 20.56 -2.14
C PRO A 55 -11.60 20.71 -0.89
N GLY A 56 -11.78 19.61 -0.17
CA GLY A 56 -12.62 19.58 1.03
C GLY A 56 -12.02 18.73 2.14
N TRP A 57 -12.45 18.97 3.38
CA TRP A 57 -11.99 18.29 4.59
C TRP A 57 -12.02 16.75 4.46
N VAL A 58 -13.06 16.21 3.82
CA VAL A 58 -13.22 14.76 3.59
C VAL A 58 -12.15 14.20 2.65
N THR A 59 -11.82 14.93 1.57
CA THR A 59 -10.80 14.49 0.58
C THR A 59 -9.39 14.47 1.17
N GLY A 60 -9.09 15.35 2.12
CA GLY A 60 -7.82 15.32 2.85
C GLY A 60 -7.67 14.05 3.69
N LYS A 61 -8.69 13.73 4.48
CA LYS A 61 -8.65 12.55 5.37
C LYS A 61 -8.66 11.23 4.63
N LEU A 62 -9.44 11.14 3.55
CA LEU A 62 -9.47 9.93 2.72
C LEU A 62 -8.07 9.61 2.15
N SER A 63 -7.34 10.64 1.71
CA SER A 63 -5.95 10.51 1.29
C SER A 63 -5.04 10.04 2.42
N ASP A 64 -5.21 10.60 3.62
CA ASP A 64 -4.41 10.20 4.79
C ASP A 64 -4.65 8.73 5.16
N PHE A 65 -5.91 8.27 5.19
CA PHE A 65 -6.25 6.87 5.43
C PHE A 65 -5.63 5.94 4.38
N ALA A 66 -5.78 6.26 3.10
CA ALA A 66 -5.27 5.44 2.02
C ALA A 66 -3.73 5.42 2.00
N GLY A 67 -3.09 6.57 2.23
CA GLY A 67 -1.65 6.70 2.35
C GLY A 67 -1.07 5.94 3.53
N LEU A 68 -1.65 6.07 4.72
CA LEU A 68 -1.20 5.36 5.93
C LEU A 68 -1.40 3.85 5.85
N PHE A 69 -2.41 3.39 5.09
CA PHE A 69 -2.57 1.97 4.81
C PHE A 69 -1.54 1.46 3.80
N LEU A 70 -1.33 2.20 2.70
CA LEU A 70 -0.50 1.77 1.58
C LEU A 70 1.01 1.90 1.86
N LEU A 71 1.44 2.96 2.52
CA LEU A 71 2.86 3.29 2.68
C LEU A 71 3.67 2.21 3.42
N PRO A 72 3.20 1.63 4.55
CA PRO A 72 3.91 0.52 5.18
C PRO A 72 4.05 -0.70 4.27
N ILE A 73 3.02 -0.99 3.46
CA ILE A 73 3.02 -2.11 2.50
C ILE A 73 4.09 -1.87 1.44
N VAL A 74 4.13 -0.67 0.86
CA VAL A 74 5.16 -0.28 -0.13
C VAL A 74 6.56 -0.44 0.46
N LEU A 75 6.80 0.09 1.66
CA LEU A 75 8.11 0.02 2.30
C LEU A 75 8.54 -1.43 2.57
N VAL A 76 7.64 -2.28 3.10
CA VAL A 76 7.93 -3.70 3.32
C VAL A 76 8.23 -4.39 1.99
N SER A 77 7.42 -4.17 0.95
CA SER A 77 7.62 -4.77 -0.38
C SER A 77 8.95 -4.35 -1.02
N LEU A 78 9.34 -3.08 -0.90
CA LEU A 78 10.64 -2.60 -1.36
C LEU A 78 11.79 -3.28 -0.62
N VAL A 79 11.67 -3.45 0.70
CA VAL A 79 12.68 -4.16 1.49
C VAL A 79 12.78 -5.63 1.09
N GLU A 80 11.65 -6.29 0.83
CA GLU A 80 11.64 -7.69 0.36
C GLU A 80 12.32 -7.83 -1.00
N VAL A 81 12.00 -6.95 -1.96
CA VAL A 81 12.66 -6.92 -3.28
C VAL A 81 14.16 -6.65 -3.14
N ALA A 82 14.56 -5.67 -2.31
CA ALA A 82 15.97 -5.38 -2.07
C ALA A 82 16.71 -6.54 -1.41
N ARG A 83 16.07 -7.26 -0.48
CA ARG A 83 16.63 -8.46 0.16
C ARG A 83 16.75 -9.63 -0.80
N ARG A 84 15.80 -9.79 -1.73
CA ARG A 84 15.86 -10.82 -2.78
C ARG A 84 17.10 -10.68 -3.64
N ILE A 85 17.50 -9.44 -3.97
CA ILE A 85 18.73 -9.17 -4.72
C ILE A 85 19.98 -9.63 -3.94
N ARG A 86 19.93 -9.58 -2.60
CA ARG A 86 21.07 -9.90 -1.71
C ARG A 86 21.10 -11.34 -1.21
N GLY A 87 20.03 -12.12 -1.38
CA GLY A 87 20.01 -13.50 -0.93
C GLY A 87 18.64 -14.20 -0.96
N PRO A 88 18.61 -15.48 -0.56
CA PRO A 88 17.42 -16.32 -0.64
C PRO A 88 16.36 -15.97 0.42
N ARG A 89 16.75 -15.36 1.55
CA ARG A 89 15.84 -14.95 2.63
C ARG A 89 15.31 -13.53 2.40
N TRP A 90 14.26 -13.42 1.60
CA TRP A 90 13.66 -12.13 1.25
C TRP A 90 12.47 -11.75 2.12
N GLN A 91 11.71 -12.71 2.65
CA GLN A 91 10.46 -12.47 3.37
C GLN A 91 10.65 -11.55 4.59
N ALA A 92 9.73 -10.60 4.76
CA ALA A 92 9.74 -9.69 5.89
C ALA A 92 9.36 -10.40 7.19
N THR A 93 10.12 -10.14 8.27
CA THR A 93 9.78 -10.66 9.60
C THR A 93 8.67 -9.82 10.24
N SER A 94 7.92 -10.42 11.17
CA SER A 94 6.89 -9.69 11.95
C SER A 94 7.44 -8.43 12.64
N ARG A 95 8.71 -8.45 13.07
CA ARG A 95 9.39 -7.29 13.66
C ARG A 95 9.63 -6.17 12.64
N LEU A 96 10.04 -6.51 11.42
CA LEU A 96 10.24 -5.52 10.35
C LEU A 96 8.91 -4.88 9.94
N ILE A 97 7.85 -5.67 9.79
CA ILE A 97 6.51 -5.17 9.47
C ILE A 97 6.04 -4.20 10.56
N ALA A 98 6.15 -4.59 11.84
CA ALA A 98 5.79 -3.73 12.96
C ALA A 98 6.63 -2.44 12.99
N ALA A 99 7.96 -2.55 12.82
CA ALA A 99 8.85 -1.39 12.79
C ALA A 99 8.47 -0.41 11.66
N THR A 100 8.14 -0.93 10.48
CA THR A 100 7.72 -0.11 9.35
C THR A 100 6.41 0.63 9.64
N CYS A 101 5.42 -0.06 10.22
CA CYS A 101 4.18 0.56 10.67
C CYS A 101 4.43 1.67 11.70
N TRP A 102 5.30 1.44 12.68
CA TRP A 102 5.67 2.45 13.68
C TRP A 102 6.36 3.66 13.06
N VAL A 103 7.34 3.45 12.18
CA VAL A 103 8.04 4.54 11.48
C VAL A 103 7.06 5.40 10.70
N VAL A 104 6.13 4.77 9.96
CA VAL A 104 5.09 5.50 9.21
C VAL A 104 4.15 6.26 10.14
N ALA A 105 3.64 5.62 11.20
CA ALA A 105 2.71 6.25 12.14
C ALA A 105 3.33 7.46 12.86
N ILE A 106 4.55 7.29 13.38
CA ILE A 106 5.29 8.36 14.07
C ILE A 106 5.63 9.48 13.10
N GLY A 107 6.17 9.15 11.91
CA GLY A 107 6.52 10.14 10.90
C GLY A 107 5.30 10.98 10.49
N PHE A 108 4.16 10.34 10.24
CA PHE A 108 2.91 11.02 9.94
C PHE A 108 2.43 11.92 11.09
N ALA A 109 2.42 11.40 12.32
CA ALA A 109 2.01 12.18 13.48
C ALA A 109 2.89 13.42 13.69
N LEU A 110 4.21 13.29 13.52
CA LEU A 110 5.14 14.41 13.65
C LEU A 110 4.90 15.47 12.57
N VAL A 111 4.72 15.07 11.31
CA VAL A 111 4.41 15.99 10.21
C VAL A 111 3.08 16.72 10.44
N LYS A 112 2.05 16.04 10.98
CA LYS A 112 0.72 16.62 11.19
C LYS A 112 0.56 17.42 12.49
N THR A 113 1.53 17.38 13.40
CA THR A 113 1.44 18.07 14.70
C THR A 113 2.51 19.13 14.93
N LEU A 114 3.71 18.96 14.36
CA LEU A 114 4.83 19.87 14.57
C LEU A 114 5.04 20.74 13.33
N PRO A 115 4.79 22.06 13.37
CA PRO A 115 4.97 22.96 12.23
C PRO A 115 6.39 22.93 11.65
N LEU A 116 7.39 22.75 12.52
CA LEU A 116 8.78 22.61 12.10
C LEU A 116 9.01 21.37 11.22
N VAL A 117 8.43 20.23 11.61
CA VAL A 117 8.55 18.98 10.86
C VAL A 117 7.74 19.05 9.56
N ALA A 118 6.56 19.68 9.59
CA ALA A 118 5.78 19.95 8.39
C ALA A 118 6.56 20.78 7.36
N SER A 119 7.23 21.83 7.82
CA SER A 119 8.01 22.74 6.97
C SER A 119 9.23 22.05 6.35
N THR A 120 9.97 21.26 7.14
CA THR A 120 11.12 20.50 6.62
C THR A 120 10.69 19.40 5.66
N TYR A 121 9.58 18.71 5.96
CA TYR A 121 8.96 17.75 5.04
C TYR A 121 8.54 18.43 3.73
N ALA A 122 7.87 19.58 3.80
CA ALA A 122 7.42 20.34 2.64
C ALA A 122 8.57 20.72 1.70
N LEU A 123 9.69 21.18 2.27
CA LEU A 123 10.90 21.48 1.52
C LEU A 123 11.53 20.21 0.94
N GLY A 124 11.64 19.14 1.73
CA GLY A 124 12.22 17.87 1.29
C GLY A 124 11.48 17.28 0.09
N ILE A 125 10.15 17.26 0.13
CA ILE A 125 9.33 16.84 -1.02
C ILE A 125 9.47 17.83 -2.19
N GLY A 126 9.55 19.13 -1.92
CA GLY A 126 9.81 20.16 -2.92
C GLY A 126 11.12 19.95 -3.69
N ILE A 127 12.19 19.57 -3.00
CA ILE A 127 13.49 19.23 -3.58
C ILE A 127 13.39 17.92 -4.37
N LEU A 128 12.73 16.90 -3.81
CA LEU A 128 12.63 15.58 -4.45
C LEU A 128 11.82 15.63 -5.76
N ARG A 129 10.78 16.45 -5.83
CA ARG A 129 9.96 16.62 -7.05
C ARG A 129 10.63 17.51 -8.10
N TRP A 130 11.56 18.37 -7.69
CA TRP A 130 12.14 19.40 -8.56
C TRP A 130 12.80 18.84 -9.84
N PRO A 131 13.62 17.77 -9.81
CA PRO A 131 14.23 17.24 -11.03
C PRO A 131 13.20 16.88 -12.11
N VAL A 132 12.09 16.26 -11.73
CA VAL A 132 11.02 15.88 -12.65
C VAL A 132 10.33 17.13 -13.22
N LEU A 133 10.03 18.10 -12.37
CA LEU A 133 9.42 19.36 -12.80
C LEU A 133 10.35 20.18 -13.70
N ALA A 134 11.64 20.26 -13.37
CA ALA A 134 12.65 20.95 -14.17
C ALA A 134 12.78 20.33 -15.57
N LEU A 135 12.83 18.99 -15.66
CA LEU A 135 12.83 18.29 -16.95
C LEU A 135 11.56 18.57 -17.75
N SER A 136 10.40 18.58 -17.10
CA SER A 136 9.11 18.87 -17.76
C SER A 136 9.03 20.32 -18.28
N ALA A 137 9.57 21.29 -17.53
CA ALA A 137 9.65 22.68 -17.93
C ALA A 137 10.56 22.86 -19.14
N LEU A 138 11.76 22.25 -19.11
CA LEU A 138 12.69 22.26 -20.24
C LEU A 138 12.07 21.65 -21.50
N ALA A 139 11.39 20.50 -21.36
CA ALA A 139 10.70 19.84 -22.47
C ALA A 139 9.56 20.70 -23.05
N SER A 140 8.99 21.60 -22.25
CA SER A 140 7.93 22.53 -22.65
C SER A 140 8.46 23.90 -23.11
N GLY A 141 9.78 24.08 -23.21
CA GLY A 141 10.42 25.34 -23.58
C GLY A 141 10.37 26.43 -22.50
N GLN A 142 10.06 26.07 -21.25
CA GLN A 142 10.01 26.97 -20.11
C GLN A 142 11.30 26.90 -19.28
N ALA A 143 11.68 28.00 -18.64
CA ALA A 143 12.80 28.02 -17.71
C ALA A 143 12.45 27.26 -16.41
N PRO A 144 13.31 26.35 -15.92
CA PRO A 144 13.08 25.68 -14.64
C PRO A 144 13.02 26.68 -13.49
N VAL A 145 11.96 26.61 -12.70
CA VAL A 145 11.88 27.31 -11.41
C VAL A 145 12.62 26.46 -10.37
N GLY A 146 13.25 27.09 -9.37
CA GLY A 146 13.89 26.39 -8.26
C GLY A 146 12.91 25.51 -7.46
N PRO A 147 13.43 24.66 -6.55
CA PRO A 147 12.58 23.78 -5.74
C PRO A 147 11.62 24.62 -4.89
N THR A 148 10.32 24.47 -5.13
CA THR A 148 9.27 25.11 -4.35
C THR A 148 8.73 24.14 -3.30
N PRO A 149 8.58 24.55 -2.03
CA PRO A 149 7.92 23.74 -1.01
C PRO A 149 6.50 23.35 -1.43
N ILE A 150 6.05 22.18 -1.01
CA ILE A 150 4.63 21.82 -1.12
C ILE A 150 3.83 22.50 -0.01
N GLU A 151 2.56 22.80 -0.27
CA GLU A 151 1.66 23.25 0.78
C GLU A 151 1.33 22.07 1.71
N VAL A 152 1.62 22.23 3.00
CA VAL A 152 1.31 21.24 4.04
C VAL A 152 0.50 21.94 5.11
N ILE A 153 -0.76 21.55 5.23
CA ILE A 153 -1.65 22.05 6.27
C ILE A 153 -1.46 21.17 7.51
N VAL A 154 -1.13 21.81 8.64
CA VAL A 154 -0.99 21.15 9.94
C VAL A 154 -2.37 21.06 10.58
N ASP A 155 -2.98 19.88 10.54
CA ASP A 155 -4.28 19.60 11.16
C ASP A 155 -4.14 18.42 12.15
N PRO A 156 -4.13 18.68 13.47
CA PRO A 156 -4.05 17.62 14.49
C PRO A 156 -5.20 16.61 14.43
N THR A 157 -6.34 16.95 13.81
CA THR A 157 -7.45 15.99 13.65
C THR A 157 -7.13 14.87 12.66
N ASP A 158 -6.04 14.99 11.89
CA ASP A 158 -5.56 13.93 11.00
C ASP A 158 -4.94 12.75 11.77
N ILE A 159 -4.63 12.90 13.07
CA ILE A 159 -4.18 11.78 13.92
C ILE A 159 -5.21 10.64 13.95
N VAL A 160 -6.50 10.95 13.72
CA VAL A 160 -7.55 9.93 13.59
C VAL A 160 -7.23 8.93 12.47
N ALA A 161 -6.51 9.35 11.43
CA ALA A 161 -6.10 8.47 10.35
C ALA A 161 -5.18 7.31 10.79
N LEU A 162 -4.47 7.46 11.92
CA LEU A 162 -3.60 6.41 12.48
C LEU A 162 -4.36 5.12 12.84
N VAL A 163 -5.68 5.18 13.02
CA VAL A 163 -6.51 3.99 13.27
C VAL A 163 -6.39 2.96 12.14
N VAL A 164 -5.96 3.34 10.94
CA VAL A 164 -5.78 2.43 9.80
C VAL A 164 -4.49 1.61 9.87
N VAL A 165 -3.48 2.06 10.63
CA VAL A 165 -2.16 1.42 10.67
C VAL A 165 -2.21 -0.01 11.23
N PRO A 166 -2.97 -0.32 12.29
CA PRO A 166 -3.18 -1.70 12.72
C PRO A 166 -3.76 -2.60 11.61
N PHE A 167 -4.63 -2.09 10.75
CA PHE A 167 -5.19 -2.86 9.64
C PHE A 167 -4.13 -3.16 8.57
N ALA A 168 -3.24 -2.20 8.28
CA ALA A 168 -2.09 -2.45 7.41
C ALA A 168 -1.14 -3.51 7.99
N TYR A 169 -0.88 -3.44 9.30
CA TYR A 169 -0.07 -4.46 9.99
C TYR A 169 -0.72 -5.85 9.89
N LEU A 170 -2.01 -5.97 10.19
CA LEU A 170 -2.73 -7.24 10.16
C LEU A 170 -2.83 -7.82 8.75
N SER A 171 -3.04 -6.99 7.72
CA SER A 171 -3.13 -7.45 6.33
C SER A 171 -1.81 -8.05 5.85
N MET A 172 -0.68 -7.42 6.18
CA MET A 172 0.66 -7.95 5.87
C MET A 172 1.00 -9.19 6.70
N LYS A 173 0.71 -9.17 8.01
CA LYS A 173 1.00 -10.29 8.91
C LYS A 173 0.27 -11.56 8.46
N ARG A 174 -1.02 -11.47 8.11
CA ARG A 174 -1.81 -12.61 7.64
C ARG A 174 -1.20 -13.24 6.38
N ARG A 175 -0.71 -12.43 5.44
CA ARG A 175 -0.06 -12.91 4.20
C ARG A 175 1.36 -13.46 4.39
N ARG A 176 1.97 -13.24 5.56
CA ARG A 176 3.33 -13.69 5.90
C ARG A 176 3.36 -14.72 7.03
N GLN A 177 2.20 -15.13 7.54
CA GLN A 177 2.11 -16.27 8.43
C GLN A 177 2.25 -17.54 7.60
N PRO A 178 3.14 -18.47 7.98
CA PRO A 178 3.12 -19.80 7.40
C PRO A 178 1.75 -20.42 7.70
N LEU A 179 1.13 -21.06 6.70
CA LEU A 179 -0.04 -21.90 6.95
C LEU A 179 0.39 -22.94 7.99
N ILE A 180 -0.24 -22.89 9.16
CA ILE A 180 -0.09 -23.95 10.14
C ILE A 180 -0.82 -25.14 9.53
N GLU A 181 -0.08 -26.16 9.10
CA GLU A 181 -0.66 -27.47 8.80
C GLU A 181 -1.36 -27.94 10.07
N VAL A 182 -2.69 -27.93 10.05
CA VAL A 182 -3.50 -28.55 11.10
C VAL A 182 -3.41 -30.06 10.86
N PRO A 183 -2.93 -30.85 11.84
CA PRO A 183 -2.76 -32.30 11.69
C PRO A 183 -4.08 -33.05 11.53
#